data_AF-A0AA91IY94-F1
#
_entry.id   AF-A0AA91IY94-F1
#
_cell.length_a   1.000
_cell.length_b   1.000
_cell.length_c   1.000
_cell.angle_alpha   90.00
_cell.angle_beta   90.00
_cell.angle_gamma   90.00
#
_symmetry.space_group_name_H-M   'P 1'
#
loop_
_entity.id
_entity.type
_entity.pdbx_description
1 polymer ?
#
loop_
_entity_poly.entity_id
_entity_poly.type
_entity_poly.pdbx_seq_one_letter_code
_entity_poly.pdbx_strand_id
1 'polypeptide(L)'
;MQRWRGQDEIPTDWGRCVLTIGVFDGVHRGHAELITHAVKAGQARGVPTVLMTFDPHPMEVVYPGNHPAQLTTLARRAELVEQFGIDVFLVIPFTPEFMKLTPDRYIHQLLVEHLHVVEVVVGENFTFGRKAAGNVETLRRAGEQFGFGVESVSLVAERADAAQSVTFSSTYIRSCVDAGDVLAAAEALGRPHRVEGLVVRGDGRGRGLGFPTANVAPSAFAAIP
;
A
#
# COMPACT_ATOMS: atom_id res chain seq x y z
N MET A 1 16.27 -1.83 -2.49
CA MET A 1 15.28 -2.25 -1.47
C MET A 1 15.20 -3.77 -1.36
N GLN A 2 15.23 -4.33 -0.16
CA GLN A 2 14.98 -5.76 0.09
C GLN A 2 13.49 -6.09 -0.07
N ARG A 3 13.16 -7.35 -0.39
CA ARG A 3 11.78 -7.82 -0.57
C ARG A 3 11.57 -9.10 0.21
N TRP A 4 10.59 -9.11 1.12
CA TRP A 4 10.23 -10.27 1.93
C TRP A 4 8.77 -10.63 1.72
N ARG A 5 8.45 -11.92 1.75
CA ARG A 5 7.08 -12.41 1.66
C ARG A 5 6.74 -13.30 2.85
N GLY A 6 5.89 -12.79 3.72
CA GLY A 6 5.46 -13.46 4.96
C GLY A 6 6.41 -13.22 6.13
N GLN A 7 5.92 -13.56 7.32
CA GLN A 7 6.65 -13.34 8.57
C GLN A 7 7.86 -14.27 8.72
N ASP A 8 7.80 -15.47 8.13
CA ASP A 8 8.86 -16.48 8.24
C ASP A 8 10.10 -16.15 7.38
N GLU A 9 9.97 -15.20 6.43
CA GLU A 9 11.08 -14.71 5.61
C GLU A 9 11.81 -13.51 6.25
N ILE A 10 11.35 -13.03 7.42
CA ILE A 10 12.01 -11.94 8.15
C ILE A 10 13.26 -12.52 8.84
N PRO A 11 14.49 -12.06 8.51
CA PRO A 11 15.70 -12.61 9.13
C PRO A 11 15.74 -12.33 10.62
N THR A 12 16.14 -13.28 11.46
CA THR A 12 16.12 -13.11 12.94
C THR A 12 17.03 -12.00 13.45
N ASP A 13 18.18 -11.79 12.79
CA ASP A 13 19.22 -10.85 13.22
C ASP A 13 19.23 -9.54 12.41
N TRP A 14 18.10 -9.18 11.80
CA TRP A 14 18.02 -8.03 10.89
C TRP A 14 18.03 -6.65 11.59
N GLY A 15 17.73 -6.62 12.89
CA GLY A 15 17.72 -5.40 13.72
C GLY A 15 16.33 -4.83 13.98
N ARG A 16 16.29 -3.55 14.34
CA ARG A 16 15.07 -2.77 14.64
C ARG A 16 14.68 -1.90 13.45
N CYS A 17 13.43 -1.43 13.38
CA CYS A 17 12.99 -0.60 12.26
C CYS A 17 11.89 0.41 12.57
N VAL A 18 11.71 1.35 11.63
CA VAL A 18 10.48 2.12 11.50
C VAL A 18 9.55 1.41 10.52
N LEU A 19 8.29 1.22 10.90
CA LEU A 19 7.30 0.49 10.12
C LEU A 19 6.20 1.43 9.62
N THR A 20 5.85 1.34 8.33
CA THR A 20 4.58 1.86 7.82
C THR A 20 3.72 0.74 7.25
N ILE A 21 2.40 0.81 7.48
CA ILE A 21 1.47 -0.29 7.23
C ILE A 21 0.29 0.20 6.38
N GLY A 22 -0.01 -0.54 5.31
CA GLY A 22 -1.15 -0.22 4.46
C GLY A 22 -1.25 -1.10 3.22
N VAL A 23 -2.38 -1.01 2.53
CA VAL A 23 -2.52 -1.69 1.23
C VAL A 23 -1.63 -1.01 0.18
N PHE A 24 -1.44 0.31 0.26
CA PHE A 24 -0.59 1.07 -0.65
C PHE A 24 -0.93 0.89 -2.14
N ASP A 25 -2.16 0.47 -2.48
CA ASP A 25 -2.57 0.30 -3.88
C ASP A 25 -2.64 1.65 -4.59
N GLY A 26 -1.91 1.76 -5.70
CA GLY A 26 -1.75 2.99 -6.43
C GLY A 26 -0.70 3.95 -5.87
N VAL A 27 -0.13 3.76 -4.66
CA VAL A 27 0.90 4.65 -4.06
C VAL A 27 0.64 6.12 -4.39
N HIS A 28 -0.55 6.61 -4.02
CA HIS A 28 -1.02 7.96 -4.34
C HIS A 28 -0.37 9.02 -3.44
N ARG A 29 -0.65 10.31 -3.67
CA ARG A 29 -0.04 11.41 -2.88
C ARG A 29 -0.25 11.27 -1.36
N GLY A 30 -1.42 10.80 -0.93
CA GLY A 30 -1.65 10.43 0.48
C GLY A 30 -0.72 9.32 1.02
N HIS A 31 -0.44 8.29 0.22
CA HIS A 31 0.56 7.28 0.58
C HIS A 31 1.99 7.84 0.55
N ALA A 32 2.31 8.69 -0.43
CA ALA A 32 3.62 9.31 -0.54
C ALA A 32 3.99 10.12 0.71
N GLU A 33 3.02 10.86 1.28
CA GLU A 33 3.22 11.60 2.53
C GLU A 33 3.51 10.63 3.69
N LEU A 34 2.68 9.59 3.85
CA LEU A 34 2.88 8.58 4.90
C LEU A 34 4.26 7.91 4.81
N ILE A 35 4.67 7.53 3.60
CA ILE A 35 5.97 6.92 3.35
C ILE A 35 7.10 7.90 3.67
N THR A 36 6.95 9.17 3.29
CA THR A 36 7.94 10.22 3.56
C THR A 36 8.16 10.42 5.06
N HIS A 37 7.10 10.40 5.86
CA HIS A 37 7.21 10.45 7.33
C HIS A 37 7.97 9.23 7.88
N ALA A 38 7.63 8.02 7.42
CA ALA A 38 8.30 6.79 7.85
C ALA A 38 9.80 6.76 7.49
N VAL A 39 10.16 7.26 6.31
CA VAL A 39 11.56 7.33 5.86
C VAL A 39 12.34 8.38 6.66
N LYS A 40 11.76 9.56 6.91
CA LYS A 40 12.37 10.58 7.78
C LYS A 40 12.60 10.06 9.20
N ALA A 41 11.62 9.34 9.75
CA ALA A 41 11.70 8.75 11.08
C ALA A 41 12.81 7.67 11.17
N GLY A 42 12.94 6.82 10.16
CA GLY A 42 14.01 5.81 10.05
C GLY A 42 15.39 6.45 9.96
N GLN A 43 15.54 7.44 9.07
CA GLN A 43 16.79 8.20 8.92
C GLN A 43 17.22 8.89 10.22
N ALA A 44 16.29 9.54 10.92
CA ALA A 44 16.59 10.22 12.19
C ALA A 44 17.06 9.26 13.29
N ARG A 45 16.68 7.98 13.21
CA ARG A 45 17.04 6.93 14.18
C ARG A 45 18.19 6.04 13.73
N GLY A 46 18.65 6.18 12.48
CA GLY A 46 19.65 5.29 11.89
C GLY A 46 19.19 3.83 11.79
N VAL A 47 17.88 3.59 11.59
CA VAL A 47 17.30 2.26 11.43
C VAL A 47 16.59 2.14 10.08
N PRO A 48 16.50 0.94 9.49
CA PRO A 48 15.79 0.73 8.24
C PRO A 48 14.30 1.08 8.34
N THR A 49 13.73 1.54 7.22
CA THR A 49 12.29 1.75 7.06
C THR A 49 11.65 0.58 6.30
N VAL A 50 10.65 -0.04 6.93
CA VAL A 50 9.86 -1.11 6.34
C VAL A 50 8.51 -0.59 5.89
N LEU A 51 8.14 -0.90 4.65
CA LEU A 51 6.76 -0.81 4.21
C LEU A 51 6.16 -2.21 4.21
N MET A 52 5.13 -2.38 5.03
CA MET A 52 4.35 -3.61 5.10
C MET A 52 3.03 -3.45 4.33
N THR A 53 2.81 -4.38 3.40
CA THR A 53 1.59 -4.46 2.58
C THR A 53 1.04 -5.89 2.57
N PHE A 54 -0.07 -6.09 1.85
CA PHE A 54 -0.86 -7.32 1.86
C PHE A 54 -1.10 -7.83 0.44
N ASP A 55 -0.96 -9.14 0.26
CA ASP A 55 -1.29 -9.86 -0.98
C ASP A 55 -1.85 -11.26 -0.63
N PRO A 56 -3.06 -11.65 -1.07
CA PRO A 56 -4.00 -10.86 -1.87
C PRO A 56 -4.55 -9.64 -1.11
N HIS A 57 -5.31 -8.80 -1.81
CA HIS A 57 -5.90 -7.61 -1.20
C HIS A 57 -6.83 -8.00 -0.03
N PRO A 58 -6.79 -7.35 1.15
CA PRO A 58 -7.59 -7.75 2.31
C PRO A 58 -9.09 -7.94 2.02
N MET A 59 -9.68 -7.03 1.25
CA MET A 59 -11.08 -7.10 0.81
C MET A 59 -11.46 -8.40 0.09
N GLU A 60 -10.55 -9.00 -0.68
CA GLU A 60 -10.80 -10.26 -1.39
C GLU A 60 -11.01 -11.43 -0.43
N VAL A 61 -10.32 -11.39 0.70
CA VAL A 61 -10.36 -12.46 1.71
C VAL A 61 -11.50 -12.21 2.70
N VAL A 62 -11.77 -10.95 3.04
CA VAL A 62 -12.89 -10.57 3.91
C VAL A 62 -14.23 -10.78 3.21
N TYR A 63 -14.30 -10.48 1.91
CA TYR A 63 -15.50 -10.61 1.09
C TYR A 63 -15.17 -11.39 -0.19
N PRO A 64 -15.17 -12.74 -0.14
CA PRO A 64 -14.89 -13.57 -1.30
C PRO A 64 -15.75 -13.19 -2.51
N GLY A 65 -15.11 -12.97 -3.66
CA GLY A 65 -15.74 -12.50 -4.90
C GLY A 65 -15.73 -10.97 -5.09
N ASN A 66 -15.34 -10.20 -4.08
CA ASN A 66 -15.10 -8.76 -4.22
C ASN A 66 -13.60 -8.50 -4.48
N HIS A 67 -13.28 -8.13 -5.72
CA HIS A 67 -11.93 -7.77 -6.13
C HIS A 67 -11.89 -6.28 -6.50
N PRO A 68 -11.41 -5.39 -5.60
CA PRO A 68 -11.19 -4.00 -5.98
C PRO A 68 -10.26 -3.94 -7.18
N ALA A 69 -10.64 -3.14 -8.18
CA ALA A 69 -9.80 -2.91 -9.35
C ALA A 69 -8.40 -2.43 -8.91
N GLN A 70 -7.37 -3.15 -9.30
CA GLN A 70 -6.00 -2.93 -8.89
C GLN A 70 -5.43 -1.73 -9.65
N LEU A 71 -5.06 -0.68 -8.92
CA LEU A 71 -4.43 0.51 -9.50
C LEU A 71 -2.98 0.23 -9.93
N THR A 72 -2.33 -0.72 -9.27
CA THR A 72 -0.94 -1.11 -9.55
C THR A 72 -0.74 -2.60 -9.31
N THR A 73 0.14 -3.23 -10.10
CA THR A 73 0.67 -4.56 -9.78
C THR A 73 1.52 -4.49 -8.50
N LEU A 74 1.67 -5.61 -7.79
CA LEU A 74 2.54 -5.68 -6.61
C LEU A 74 4.00 -5.32 -6.94
N ALA A 75 4.47 -5.75 -8.12
CA ALA A 75 5.80 -5.39 -8.63
C ALA A 75 5.92 -3.87 -8.84
N ARG A 76 4.94 -3.24 -9.49
CA ARG A 76 4.92 -1.79 -9.68
C ARG A 76 4.81 -1.03 -8.36
N ARG A 77 4.05 -1.54 -7.39
CA ARG A 77 3.98 -0.98 -6.04
C ARG A 77 5.36 -0.96 -5.38
N ALA A 78 6.11 -2.06 -5.47
CA ALA A 78 7.48 -2.14 -4.96
C ALA A 78 8.41 -1.11 -5.62
N GLU A 79 8.36 -0.97 -6.95
CA GLU A 79 9.15 0.04 -7.68
C GLU A 79 8.81 1.48 -7.27
N LEU A 80 7.53 1.76 -7.02
CA LEU A 80 7.07 3.10 -6.64
C LEU A 80 7.54 3.47 -5.24
N VAL A 81 7.45 2.54 -4.27
CA VAL A 81 7.83 2.83 -2.88
C VAL A 81 9.35 2.86 -2.69
N GLU A 82 10.10 2.12 -3.51
CA GLU A 82 11.57 2.18 -3.55
C GLU A 82 12.07 3.60 -3.89
N GLN A 83 11.35 4.33 -4.75
CA GLN A 83 11.69 5.72 -5.11
C GLN A 83 11.58 6.70 -3.94
N PHE A 84 10.84 6.35 -2.88
CA PHE A 84 10.73 7.16 -1.67
C PHE A 84 11.80 6.82 -0.62
N GLY A 85 12.64 5.81 -0.86
CA GLY A 85 13.70 5.41 0.07
C GLY A 85 13.27 4.37 1.11
N ILE A 86 12.27 3.53 0.80
CA ILE A 86 11.98 2.34 1.60
C ILE A 86 13.13 1.34 1.49
N ASP A 87 13.61 0.84 2.63
CA ASP A 87 14.69 -0.16 2.67
C ASP A 87 14.16 -1.58 2.45
N VAL A 88 12.97 -1.87 2.97
CA VAL A 88 12.34 -3.20 2.92
C VAL A 88 10.88 -3.13 2.52
N PHE A 89 10.52 -3.91 1.50
CA PHE A 89 9.14 -4.14 1.09
C PHE A 89 8.67 -5.51 1.59
N LEU A 90 7.87 -5.51 2.65
CA LEU A 90 7.32 -6.71 3.28
C LEU A 90 5.90 -6.95 2.80
N VAL A 91 5.67 -8.09 2.17
CA VAL A 91 4.34 -8.53 1.73
C VAL A 91 3.83 -9.61 2.66
N ILE A 92 2.81 -9.32 3.45
CA ILE A 92 2.16 -10.31 4.31
C ILE A 92 1.05 -11.03 3.53
N PRO A 93 1.10 -12.37 3.43
CA PRO A 93 -0.01 -13.16 2.92
C PRO A 93 -1.28 -12.90 3.73
N PHE A 94 -2.28 -12.25 3.13
CA PHE A 94 -3.53 -11.97 3.84
C PHE A 94 -4.43 -13.21 3.79
N THR A 95 -4.29 -14.11 4.76
CA THR A 95 -5.05 -15.36 4.82
C THR A 95 -6.24 -15.27 5.78
N PRO A 96 -7.22 -16.20 5.70
CA PRO A 96 -8.28 -16.32 6.71
C PRO A 96 -7.75 -16.48 8.13
N GLU A 97 -6.57 -17.09 8.32
CA GLU A 97 -5.89 -17.24 9.59
C GLU A 97 -5.35 -15.90 10.08
N PHE A 98 -4.69 -15.15 9.19
CA PHE A 98 -4.17 -13.81 9.49
C PHE A 98 -5.29 -12.85 9.90
N MET A 99 -6.42 -12.88 9.20
CA MET A 99 -7.62 -12.07 9.50
C MET A 99 -8.21 -12.36 10.90
N LYS A 100 -7.93 -13.53 11.50
CA LYS A 100 -8.44 -13.91 12.84
C LYS A 100 -7.56 -13.40 13.98
N LEU A 101 -6.37 -12.85 13.71
CA LEU A 101 -5.47 -12.33 14.74
C LEU A 101 -6.14 -11.19 15.53
N THR A 102 -6.12 -11.27 16.85
CA THR A 102 -6.52 -10.14 17.70
C THR A 102 -5.52 -9.00 17.58
N PRO A 103 -5.89 -7.74 17.88
CA PRO A 103 -4.95 -6.63 17.90
C PRO A 103 -3.69 -6.92 18.73
N ASP A 104 -3.83 -7.50 19.93
CA ASP A 104 -2.69 -7.82 20.78
C ASP A 104 -1.76 -8.85 20.14
N ARG A 105 -2.31 -9.90 19.54
CA ARG A 105 -1.50 -10.92 18.83
C ARG A 105 -0.82 -10.35 17.60
N TYR A 106 -1.52 -9.51 16.84
CA TYR A 106 -0.95 -8.82 15.69
C TYR A 106 0.27 -7.97 16.10
N ILE A 107 0.13 -7.18 17.16
CA ILE A 107 1.23 -6.32 17.65
C ILE A 107 2.37 -7.17 18.21
N HIS A 108 2.09 -8.07 19.14
CA HIS A 108 3.12 -8.86 19.80
C HIS A 108 3.88 -9.72 18.80
N GLN A 109 3.17 -10.49 17.98
CA GLN A 109 3.81 -11.42 17.06
C GLN A 109 4.53 -10.66 15.94
N LEU A 110 3.84 -9.76 15.24
CA LEU A 110 4.42 -9.17 14.04
C LEU A 110 5.33 -7.98 14.33
N LEU A 111 4.87 -7.02 15.11
CA LEU A 111 5.58 -5.76 15.34
C LEU A 111 6.71 -5.93 16.35
N VAL A 112 6.47 -6.64 17.45
CA VAL A 112 7.46 -6.80 18.53
C VAL A 112 8.41 -7.95 18.27
N GLU A 113 7.92 -9.17 18.07
CA GLU A 113 8.77 -10.37 17.96
C GLU A 113 9.50 -10.49 16.62
N HIS A 114 8.86 -10.19 15.48
CA HIS A 114 9.49 -10.38 14.17
C HIS A 114 10.17 -9.10 13.64
N LEU A 115 9.51 -7.94 13.78
CA LEU A 115 9.99 -6.69 13.19
C LEU A 115 10.81 -5.81 14.15
N HIS A 116 10.77 -6.08 15.46
CA HIS A 116 11.45 -5.29 16.48
C HIS A 116 11.23 -3.77 16.30
N VAL A 117 9.99 -3.35 16.05
CA VAL A 117 9.67 -1.96 15.69
C VAL A 117 10.13 -0.96 16.76
N VAL A 118 10.64 0.19 16.31
CA VAL A 118 10.94 1.34 17.18
C VAL A 118 9.91 2.44 17.02
N GLU A 119 9.24 2.48 15.88
CA GLU A 119 8.18 3.42 15.57
C GLU A 119 7.27 2.88 14.48
N VAL A 120 5.98 3.16 14.61
CA VAL A 120 4.96 2.82 13.62
C VAL A 120 4.37 4.13 13.07
N VAL A 121 4.43 4.30 11.76
CA VAL A 121 3.88 5.46 11.05
C VAL A 121 2.70 5.00 10.19
N VAL A 122 1.48 5.39 10.57
CA VAL A 122 0.23 4.97 9.90
C VAL A 122 -0.70 6.15 9.65
N GLY A 123 -1.67 6.00 8.74
CA GLY A 123 -2.73 7.00 8.58
C GLY A 123 -3.64 7.07 9.81
N GLU A 124 -4.23 8.23 10.09
CA GLU A 124 -5.16 8.42 11.22
C GLU A 124 -6.36 7.46 11.22
N ASN A 125 -6.79 7.01 10.04
CA ASN A 125 -7.89 6.06 9.86
C ASN A 125 -7.44 4.59 9.84
N PHE A 126 -6.18 4.28 10.20
CA PHE A 126 -5.65 2.93 10.17
C PHE A 126 -6.36 2.03 11.20
N THR A 127 -6.76 0.85 10.72
CA THR A 127 -7.36 -0.21 11.54
C THR A 127 -6.72 -1.55 11.22
N PHE A 128 -6.70 -2.45 12.21
CA PHE A 128 -6.06 -3.76 12.09
C PHE A 128 -6.68 -4.78 13.06
N GLY A 129 -6.23 -6.03 12.95
CA GLY A 129 -6.74 -7.14 13.74
C GLY A 129 -8.16 -7.55 13.34
N ARG A 130 -8.63 -8.61 14.00
CA ARG A 130 -9.91 -9.27 13.72
C ARG A 130 -11.04 -8.25 13.77
N LYS A 131 -11.83 -8.20 12.69
CA LYS A 131 -12.95 -7.25 12.51
C LYS A 131 -12.56 -5.78 12.67
N ALA A 132 -11.31 -5.42 12.31
CA ALA A 132 -10.79 -4.05 12.43
C ALA A 132 -10.91 -3.48 13.87
N ALA A 133 -10.76 -4.35 14.88
CA ALA A 133 -10.94 -3.98 16.29
C ALA A 133 -9.79 -3.14 16.85
N GLY A 134 -8.60 -3.19 16.24
CA GLY A 134 -7.45 -2.37 16.59
C GLY A 134 -7.41 -1.08 15.77
N ASN A 135 -6.94 0.00 16.38
CA ASN A 135 -6.78 1.31 15.75
C ASN A 135 -5.49 2.00 16.24
N VAL A 136 -5.26 3.24 15.79
CA VAL A 136 -4.09 4.04 16.20
C VAL A 136 -3.94 4.16 17.72
N GLU A 137 -5.04 4.30 18.46
CA GLU A 137 -5.02 4.37 19.92
C GLU A 137 -4.61 3.04 20.57
N THR A 138 -5.03 1.91 19.97
CA THR A 138 -4.54 0.58 20.37
C THR A 138 -3.03 0.46 20.18
N LEU A 139 -2.49 0.97 19.06
CA LEU A 139 -1.06 0.99 18.81
C LEU A 139 -0.32 1.86 19.83
N ARG A 140 -0.84 3.04 20.18
CA ARG A 140 -0.21 3.95 21.16
C ARG A 140 -0.06 3.29 22.53
N ARG A 141 -1.13 2.69 23.04
CA ARG A 141 -1.11 1.95 24.32
C ARG A 141 -0.13 0.79 24.30
N ALA A 142 -0.09 0.03 23.21
CA ALA A 142 0.88 -1.04 23.07
C ALA A 142 2.32 -0.51 22.92
N GLY A 143 2.50 0.65 22.28
CA GLY A 143 3.79 1.33 22.17
C GLY A 143 4.35 1.74 23.53
N GLU A 144 3.50 2.23 24.44
CA GLU A 144 3.86 2.51 25.83
C GLU A 144 4.31 1.24 26.58
N GLN A 145 3.65 0.10 26.31
CA GLN A 145 3.97 -1.18 26.94
C GLN A 145 5.24 -1.85 26.38
N PHE A 146 5.43 -1.81 25.06
CA PHE A 146 6.48 -2.56 24.36
C PHE A 146 7.66 -1.71 23.89
N GLY A 147 7.63 -0.39 24.11
CA GLY A 147 8.76 0.50 23.87
C GLY A 147 8.94 0.94 22.41
N PHE A 148 7.83 1.22 21.70
CA PHE A 148 7.85 1.79 20.35
C PHE A 148 6.96 3.05 20.23
N GLY A 149 7.37 3.99 19.37
CA GLY A 149 6.60 5.21 19.08
C GLY A 149 5.47 4.97 18.07
N VAL A 150 4.47 5.84 18.06
CA VAL A 150 3.41 5.82 17.05
C VAL A 150 3.17 7.22 16.52
N GLU A 151 3.38 7.38 15.22
CA GLU A 151 3.04 8.60 14.48
C GLU A 151 1.80 8.34 13.62
N SER A 152 0.80 9.22 13.74
CA SER A 152 -0.39 9.20 12.90
C SER A 152 -0.37 10.36 11.93
N VAL A 153 -0.45 10.09 10.63
CA VAL A 153 -0.43 11.10 9.57
C VAL A 153 -1.86 11.39 9.11
N SER A 154 -2.21 12.68 9.04
CA SER A 154 -3.51 13.13 8.54
C SER A 154 -3.70 12.78 7.07
N LEU A 155 -4.94 12.52 6.69
CA LEU A 155 -5.26 12.22 5.29
C LEU A 155 -4.99 13.44 4.41
N VAL A 156 -4.19 13.25 3.36
CA VAL A 156 -3.93 14.30 2.36
C VAL A 156 -5.22 14.55 1.59
N ALA A 157 -5.74 15.78 1.71
CA ALA A 157 -6.80 16.29 0.87
C ALA A 157 -6.28 17.51 0.11
N GLU A 158 -6.54 17.57 -1.19
CA GLU A 158 -6.31 18.79 -1.96
C GLU A 158 -7.59 19.63 -1.93
N ARG A 159 -7.44 20.96 -1.81
CA ARG A 159 -8.54 21.91 -1.92
C ARG A 159 -8.94 21.99 -3.39
N ALA A 160 -10.02 21.32 -3.77
CA ALA A 160 -10.69 21.52 -5.05
C ALA A 160 -11.58 22.77 -4.92
N ASP A 161 -10.98 23.93 -5.15
CA ASP A 161 -11.58 25.26 -4.96
C ASP A 161 -12.10 25.53 -3.53
N ALA A 162 -12.46 26.78 -3.24
CA ALA A 162 -12.75 27.28 -1.89
C ALA A 162 -13.93 26.62 -1.15
N ALA A 163 -14.54 25.55 -1.69
CA ALA A 163 -15.74 24.92 -1.16
C ALA A 163 -15.66 23.39 -0.97
N GLN A 164 -14.72 22.65 -1.60
CA GLN A 164 -14.66 21.19 -1.46
C GLN A 164 -13.22 20.66 -1.37
N SER A 165 -12.90 19.95 -0.28
CA SER A 165 -11.64 19.20 -0.16
C SER A 165 -11.87 17.77 -0.64
N VAL A 166 -11.10 17.29 -1.61
CA VAL A 166 -11.14 15.89 -2.06
C VAL A 166 -10.00 15.14 -1.40
N THR A 167 -10.33 14.13 -0.60
CA THR A 167 -9.34 13.25 0.03
C THR A 167 -8.79 12.25 -0.99
N PHE A 168 -7.48 12.26 -1.19
CA PHE A 168 -6.84 11.29 -2.07
C PHE A 168 -6.83 9.89 -1.44
N SER A 169 -7.51 8.96 -2.09
CA SER A 169 -7.64 7.56 -1.67
C SER A 169 -7.66 6.64 -2.89
N SER A 170 -7.30 5.37 -2.70
CA SER A 170 -7.45 4.37 -3.77
C SER A 170 -8.90 4.24 -4.26
N THR A 171 -9.90 4.48 -3.40
CA THR A 171 -11.32 4.48 -3.80
C THR A 171 -11.63 5.63 -4.75
N TYR A 172 -11.19 6.84 -4.43
CA TYR A 172 -11.36 8.01 -5.30
C TYR A 172 -10.69 7.77 -6.66
N ILE A 173 -9.45 7.31 -6.67
CA ILE A 173 -8.69 7.09 -7.91
C ILE A 173 -9.36 6.02 -8.77
N ARG A 174 -9.84 4.92 -8.18
CA ARG A 174 -10.62 3.91 -8.92
C ARG A 174 -11.87 4.51 -9.56
N SER A 175 -12.58 5.39 -8.86
CA SER A 175 -13.76 6.05 -9.42
C SER A 175 -13.42 6.99 -10.59
N CYS A 176 -12.29 7.70 -10.53
CA CYS A 176 -11.81 8.52 -11.64
C CYS A 176 -11.44 7.66 -12.85
N VAL A 177 -10.70 6.56 -12.63
CA VAL A 177 -10.33 5.62 -13.70
C VAL A 177 -11.58 5.03 -14.35
N ASP A 178 -12.52 4.51 -13.56
CA ASP A 178 -13.78 3.92 -14.05
C ASP A 178 -14.65 4.93 -14.83
N ALA A 179 -14.59 6.21 -14.45
CA ALA A 179 -15.29 7.29 -15.17
C ALA A 179 -14.56 7.80 -16.43
N GLY A 180 -13.36 7.28 -16.73
CA GLY A 180 -12.51 7.77 -17.82
C GLY A 180 -11.77 9.08 -17.50
N ASP A 181 -11.88 9.61 -16.28
CA ASP A 181 -11.20 10.84 -15.84
C ASP A 181 -9.75 10.54 -15.41
N VAL A 182 -8.93 10.25 -16.41
CA VAL A 182 -7.51 9.92 -16.22
C VAL A 182 -6.68 11.11 -15.74
N LEU A 183 -7.16 12.35 -15.91
CA LEU A 183 -6.49 13.56 -15.44
C LEU A 183 -6.65 13.72 -13.92
N ALA A 184 -7.87 13.60 -13.41
CA ALA A 184 -8.11 13.61 -11.96
C ALA A 184 -7.43 12.43 -11.26
N ALA A 185 -7.44 11.24 -11.88
CA ALA A 185 -6.68 10.09 -11.38
C ALA A 185 -5.18 10.41 -11.30
N ALA A 186 -4.62 11.04 -12.34
CA ALA A 186 -3.21 11.40 -12.38
C ALA A 186 -2.82 12.45 -11.33
N GLU A 187 -3.68 13.43 -11.07
CA GLU A 187 -3.50 14.44 -10.02
C GLU A 187 -3.40 13.81 -8.63
N ALA A 188 -4.33 12.91 -8.29
CA ALA A 188 -4.33 12.20 -7.02
C ALA A 188 -3.14 11.22 -6.88
N LEU A 189 -2.74 10.57 -7.97
CA LEU A 189 -1.58 9.69 -8.02
C LEU A 189 -0.24 10.45 -7.98
N GLY A 190 -0.23 11.73 -8.36
CA GLY A 190 0.99 12.51 -8.60
C GLY A 190 1.74 12.09 -9.88
N ARG A 191 1.10 11.31 -10.75
CA ARG A 191 1.66 10.75 -11.99
C ARG A 191 0.55 10.15 -12.86
N PRO A 192 0.74 9.98 -14.17
CA PRO A 192 -0.23 9.28 -15.02
C PRO A 192 -0.53 7.86 -14.52
N HIS A 193 -1.81 7.47 -14.58
CA HIS A 193 -2.21 6.07 -14.39
C HIS A 193 -1.57 5.19 -15.46
N ARG A 194 -1.12 3.99 -15.07
CA ARG A 194 -0.41 3.07 -15.95
C ARG A 194 -1.01 1.68 -15.84
N VAL A 195 -1.37 1.12 -16.99
CA VAL A 195 -1.72 -0.30 -17.12
C VAL A 195 -0.51 -1.05 -17.66
N GLU A 196 -0.26 -2.23 -17.09
CA GLU A 196 0.81 -3.14 -17.48
C GLU A 196 0.20 -4.48 -17.89
N GLY A 197 0.82 -5.14 -18.87
CA GLY A 197 0.34 -6.41 -19.37
C GLY A 197 1.27 -7.01 -20.41
N LEU A 198 1.00 -8.27 -20.75
CA LEU A 198 1.79 -8.99 -21.76
C LEU A 198 1.34 -8.56 -23.16
N VAL A 199 2.29 -8.28 -24.06
CA VAL A 199 1.95 -8.00 -25.46
C VAL A 199 1.59 -9.32 -26.14
N VAL A 200 0.33 -9.42 -26.56
CA VAL A 200 -0.24 -10.61 -27.18
C VAL A 200 -0.55 -10.36 -28.66
N ARG A 201 -0.74 -11.45 -29.39
CA ARG A 201 -1.25 -11.38 -30.76
C ARG A 201 -2.74 -11.01 -30.70
N GLY A 202 -3.11 -9.91 -31.36
CA GLY A 202 -4.51 -9.52 -31.55
C GLY A 202 -4.95 -9.61 -33.02
N ASP A 203 -5.99 -8.86 -33.37
CA ASP A 203 -6.67 -8.91 -34.68
C ASP A 203 -5.81 -8.47 -35.89
N GLY A 204 -4.63 -7.87 -35.66
CA GLY A 204 -3.71 -7.48 -36.73
C GLY A 204 -4.18 -6.32 -37.63
N ARG A 205 -5.28 -5.63 -37.27
CA ARG A 205 -5.88 -4.54 -38.08
C ARG A 205 -4.92 -3.39 -38.37
N GLY A 206 -4.01 -3.06 -37.45
CA GLY A 206 -3.00 -2.01 -37.63
C GLY A 206 -2.09 -2.21 -38.85
N ARG A 207 -1.79 -3.47 -39.20
CA ARG A 207 -0.95 -3.82 -40.36
C ARG A 207 -1.55 -3.33 -41.68
N GLY A 208 -2.87 -3.37 -41.82
CA GLY A 208 -3.57 -2.90 -43.02
C GLY A 208 -3.60 -1.36 -43.15
N LEU A 209 -3.42 -0.65 -42.04
CA LEU A 209 -3.43 0.83 -41.98
C LEU A 209 -2.01 1.43 -41.95
N GLY A 210 -0.96 0.60 -41.95
CA GLY A 210 0.43 1.05 -41.87
C GLY A 210 0.89 1.50 -40.48
N PHE A 211 0.08 1.28 -39.43
CA PHE A 211 0.41 1.68 -38.06
C PHE A 211 0.79 0.46 -37.21
N PRO A 212 1.95 0.49 -36.52
CA PRO A 212 2.28 -0.55 -35.55
C PRO A 212 1.32 -0.47 -34.36
N THR A 213 0.75 -1.62 -33.97
CA THR A 213 -0.18 -1.75 -32.84
C THR A 213 0.32 -2.78 -31.85
N ALA A 214 0.16 -2.51 -30.55
CA ALA A 214 0.36 -3.49 -29.48
C ALA A 214 -1.01 -3.86 -28.88
N ASN A 215 -1.29 -5.16 -28.74
CA ASN A 215 -2.44 -5.65 -27.98
C ASN A 215 -1.92 -6.09 -26.62
N VAL A 216 -2.41 -5.48 -25.55
CA VAL A 216 -1.89 -5.70 -24.19
C VAL A 216 -2.92 -6.49 -23.40
N ALA A 217 -2.53 -7.63 -22.85
CA ALA A 217 -3.33 -8.43 -21.93
C ALA A 217 -2.96 -8.06 -20.47
N PRO A 218 -3.79 -7.27 -19.76
CA PRO A 218 -3.53 -6.85 -18.40
C PRO A 218 -3.81 -7.97 -17.38
N SER A 219 -3.46 -7.75 -16.11
CA SER A 219 -3.90 -8.64 -15.03
C SER A 219 -5.43 -8.65 -14.90
N ALA A 220 -5.99 -9.75 -14.41
CA ALA A 220 -7.43 -10.03 -14.40
C ALA A 220 -8.29 -8.95 -13.71
N PHE A 221 -7.70 -8.15 -12.81
CA PHE A 221 -8.39 -7.13 -12.04
C PHE A 221 -7.75 -5.74 -12.20
N ALA A 222 -6.99 -5.48 -13.27
CA ALA A 222 -6.40 -4.16 -13.48
C ALA A 222 -7.49 -3.09 -13.59
N ALA A 223 -7.29 -1.95 -12.93
CA ALA A 223 -8.12 -0.77 -13.14
C ALA A 223 -7.79 -0.16 -14.50
N ILE A 224 -8.77 -0.15 -15.41
CA ILE A 224 -8.62 0.34 -16.79
C ILE A 224 -9.76 1.34 -17.05
N PRO A 225 -9.50 2.48 -17.70
CA PRO A 225 -10.54 3.42 -18.12
C PRO A 225 -11.51 2.87 -19.16
#